data_AF-F4B4S4-F1
#
_entry.id   AF-F4B4S4-F1
#
_cell.length_a   1.000
_cell.length_b   1.000
_cell.length_c   1.000
_cell.angle_alpha   90.00
_cell.angle_beta   90.00
_cell.angle_gamma   90.00
#
_symmetry.space_group_name_H-M   'P 1'
#
loop_
_entity.id
_entity.type
_entity.pdbx_description
1 polymer ?
#
loop_
_entity_poly.entity_id
_entity_poly.type
_entity_poly.pdbx_seq_one_letter_code
_entity_poly.pdbx_strand_id
1 'polypeptide(L)' 'MGWKVKCTSCGTERVLNISFDIGRQKTIYIYCNVCKKNTFNEILGYIDEEAK' A
#
# COMPACT_ATOMS: atom_id res chain seq x y z
N MET A 1 -7.68 0.62 -10.19
CA MET A 1 -6.64 -0.42 -10.24
C MET A 1 -5.38 0.09 -9.55
N GLY A 2 -4.80 -0.67 -8.63
CA GLY A 2 -3.59 -0.24 -7.91
C GLY A 2 -3.17 -1.19 -6.80
N TRP A 3 -2.04 -0.93 -6.17
CA TRP A 3 -1.50 -1.80 -5.12
C TRP A 3 -2.07 -1.44 -3.74
N LYS A 4 -2.76 -2.38 -3.11
CA LYS A 4 -3.21 -2.23 -1.72
C LYS A 4 -2.03 -2.37 -0.78
N VAL A 5 -1.85 -1.38 0.08
CA VAL A 5 -0.83 -1.40 1.13
C VAL A 5 -1.42 -1.07 2.48
N LYS A 6 -0.83 -1.59 3.55
CA LYS A 6 -1.25 -1.39 4.93
C LYS A 6 -0.10 -0.91 5.80
N CYS A 7 -0.28 0.21 6.48
CA CYS A 7 0.72 0.73 7.40
C CYS A 7 0.90 -0.22 8.60
N THR A 8 2.14 -0.63 8.89
CA THR A 8 2.43 -1.53 10.02
C THR A 8 2.31 -0.85 11.39
N SER A 9 2.34 0.50 11.42
CA SER A 9 2.30 1.26 12.67
C SER A 9 0.89 1.61 13.15
N CYS A 10 -0.07 1.86 12.24
CA CYS A 10 -1.45 2.25 12.61
C CYS A 10 -2.53 1.39 11.94
N GLY A 11 -2.15 0.49 11.04
CA GLY A 11 -3.09 -0.40 10.35
C GLY A 11 -3.88 0.25 9.21
N THR A 12 -3.67 1.53 8.89
CA THR A 12 -4.37 2.20 7.78
C THR A 12 -4.04 1.55 6.44
N GLU A 13 -5.08 1.22 5.68
CA GLU A 13 -4.99 0.67 4.34
C GLU A 13 -5.19 1.77 3.29
N ARG A 14 -4.48 1.68 2.16
CA ARG A 14 -4.68 2.56 1.00
C ARG A 14 -4.29 1.88 -0.30
N VAL A 15 -4.69 2.48 -1.41
CA VAL A 15 -4.32 2.06 -2.76
C VAL A 15 -3.20 2.97 -3.28
N LEU A 16 -2.12 2.36 -3.77
CA LEU A 16 -1.04 3.03 -4.49
C LEU A 16 -1.26 2.87 -5.99
N ASN A 17 -1.57 3.98 -6.66
CA ASN A 17 -1.70 4.05 -8.11
C ASN A 17 -0.32 4.29 -8.72
N ILE A 18 0.46 3.23 -8.87
CA ILE A 18 1.80 3.26 -9.47
C ILE A 18 1.89 2.28 -10.63
N SER A 19 2.66 2.63 -11.66
CA SER A 19 2.80 1.82 -12.88
C SER A 19 3.82 0.68 -12.76
N PHE A 20 4.49 0.54 -11.61
CA PHE A 20 5.52 -0.47 -11.39
C PHE A 20 4.97 -1.66 -10.58
N ASP A 21 5.44 -2.86 -10.90
CA ASP A 21 5.13 -4.06 -10.12
C ASP A 21 5.90 -4.02 -8.79
N ILE A 22 5.16 -4.08 -7.68
CA ILE A 22 5.72 -4.20 -6.33
C ILE A 22 5.36 -5.53 -5.68
N GLY A 23 4.82 -6.50 -6.42
CA GLY A 23 4.36 -7.77 -5.87
C GLY A 23 5.49 -8.65 -5.32
N ARG A 24 6.72 -8.45 -5.78
CA ARG A 24 7.90 -9.22 -5.32
C ARG A 24 8.45 -8.79 -3.96
N GLN A 25 8.10 -7.60 -3.48
CA GLN A 25 8.55 -7.09 -2.19
C GLN A 25 7.45 -7.29 -1.14
N LYS A 26 7.85 -7.60 0.11
CA LYS A 26 6.89 -7.79 1.20
C LYS A 26 6.38 -6.47 1.78
N THR A 27 7.23 -5.44 1.76
CA THR A 27 6.97 -4.15 2.41
C THR A 27 7.54 -2.99 1.60
N ILE A 28 6.86 -1.85 1.62
CA ILE A 28 7.30 -0.58 1.04
C ILE A 28 7.44 0.49 2.13
N TYR A 29 8.46 1.33 2.04
CA TYR A 29 8.66 2.45 2.96
C TYR A 29 8.09 3.75 2.38
N ILE A 30 7.03 4.27 2.99
CA ILE A 30 6.28 5.42 2.44
C ILE A 30 5.56 6.20 3.55
N TYR A 31 5.28 7.47 3.27
CA TYR A 31 4.55 8.36 4.18
C TYR A 31 3.14 7.85 4.51
N CYS A 32 2.80 7.76 5.80
CA CYS A 32 1.46 7.45 6.27
C CYS A 32 0.75 8.74 6.72
N ASN A 33 -0.42 9.02 6.13
CA ASN A 33 -1.23 10.20 6.45
C ASN A 33 -1.79 10.19 7.89
N VAL A 34 -1.92 9.02 8.51
CA VAL A 34 -2.42 8.86 9.89
C VAL A 34 -1.29 9.01 10.90
N CYS A 35 -0.15 8.36 10.70
CA CYS A 35 1.01 8.49 11.58
C CYS A 35 1.77 9.82 11.40
N LYS A 36 1.52 10.53 10.29
CA LYS A 36 2.22 11.74 9.85
C LYS A 36 3.74 11.59 9.74
N LYS A 37 4.21 10.37 9.44
CA LYS A 37 5.62 10.03 9.26
C LYS A 37 5.78 8.92 8.23
N ASN A 38 7.00 8.74 7.74
CA ASN A 38 7.33 7.58 6.91
C ASN A 38 7.33 6.31 7.76
N THR A 39 6.69 5.27 7.23
CA THR A 39 6.49 4.00 7.92
C THR A 39 6.64 2.86 6.92
N PHE A 40 6.94 1.66 7.42
CA PHE A 40 6.83 0.46 6.61
C PHE A 40 5.34 0.13 6.39
N ASN A 41 5.01 -0.22 5.17
CA ASN A 41 3.68 -0.61 4.76
C ASN A 41 3.76 -2.00 4.14
N GLU A 42 2.95 -2.94 4.60
CA GLU A 42 2.82 -4.27 4.01
C GLU A 42 2.05 -4.19 2.70
N ILE A 43 2.51 -4.92 1.69
CA ILE A 43 1.83 -4.99 0.39
C ILE A 43 0.83 -6.14 0.46
N LEU A 44 -0.45 -5.81 0.42
CA LEU A 44 -1.55 -6.78 0.53
C LEU A 44 -1.91 -7.41 -0.82
N GLY A 45 -1.53 -6.77 -1.92
CA GLY A 45 -1.76 -7.27 -3.28
C GLY A 45 -2.22 -6.18 -4.24
N TYR A 46 -2.38 -6.55 -5.51
CA TYR A 46 -2.93 -5.66 -6.53
C TYR A 46 -4.46 -5.78 -6.52
N ILE A 47 -5.15 -4.64 -6.44
CA ILE A 47 -6.60 -4.55 -6.59
C ILE A 47 -6.88 -4.08 -8.00
N ASP A 48 -7.38 -5.01 -8.81
CA ASP A 48 -8.06 -4.70 -10.04
C ASP A 48 -9.54 -4.56 -9.71
N GLU A 49 -9.96 -3.38 -9.23
CA GLU A 49 -11.39 -3.10 -9.12
C GLU A 49 -11.98 -2.92 -10.53
N GLU A 50 -12.31 -4.02 -11.19
CA GLU A 50 -13.64 -4.19 -11.78
C GLU A 50 -14.61 -4.61 -10.66
N ALA A 51 -14.80 -3.73 -9.67
CA ALA A 51 -15.91 -3.89 -8.73
C ALA A 51 -17.18 -3.34 -9.41
N LYS A 52 -17.72 -4.19 -10.28
CA LYS A 52 -19.06 -4.15 -10.91
C LYS A 52 -19.21 -3.42 -12.24
#